data_AF-A0A5Q4G3G5-F1
#
_entry.id   AF-A0A5Q4G3G5-F1
#
_cell.length_a   1.000
_cell.length_b   1.000
_cell.length_c   1.000
_cell.angle_alpha   90.00
_cell.angle_beta   90.00
_cell.angle_gamma   90.00
#
_symmetry.space_group_name_H-M   'P 1'
#
loop_
_entity.id
_entity.type
_entity.pdbx_description
1 polymer ?
#
loop_
_entity_poly.entity_id
_entity_poly.type
_entity_poly.pdbx_seq_one_letter_code
_entity_poly.pdbx_strand_id
1 'polypeptide(L)'
;MQRRAAEPPVPVSVARLRQRLRARAKELGVTVGFGDGRRATDVTLVVVSGPRMAVLRSMPLVFDGLGLDVCVVRSASTPEAYEVVVSLMRPKHERRQIEGERRASEGVPDVAS
;
A
#
# COMPACT_ATOMS: atom_id res chain seq x y z
N MET A 1 -17.59 -30.91 6.02
CA MET A 1 -17.08 -29.54 6.26
C MET A 1 -16.57 -28.96 4.95
N GLN A 2 -17.35 -28.11 4.30
CA GLN A 2 -16.92 -27.43 3.08
C GLN A 2 -15.97 -26.29 3.47
N ARG A 3 -14.73 -26.32 2.96
CA ARG A 3 -13.82 -25.17 3.04
C ARG A 3 -14.46 -24.05 2.22
N ARG A 4 -14.97 -23.03 2.90
CA ARG A 4 -15.35 -21.77 2.27
C ARG A 4 -14.08 -21.24 1.62
N ALA A 5 -14.01 -21.25 0.29
CA ALA A 5 -12.95 -20.58 -0.43
C ALA A 5 -12.95 -19.13 0.06
N ALA A 6 -11.82 -18.69 0.66
CA ALA A 6 -11.66 -17.30 1.02
C ALA A 6 -11.79 -16.51 -0.29
N GLU A 7 -12.83 -15.70 -0.36
CA GLU A 7 -13.08 -14.80 -1.47
C GLU A 7 -11.80 -13.97 -1.68
N PRO A 8 -11.23 -13.93 -2.89
CA PRO A 8 -9.99 -13.19 -3.12
C PRO A 8 -10.26 -11.73 -2.71
N PRO A 9 -9.38 -11.08 -1.92
CA PRO A 9 -9.60 -9.69 -1.57
C PRO A 9 -9.63 -8.90 -2.87
N VAL A 10 -10.78 -8.28 -3.12
CA VAL A 10 -11.15 -7.54 -4.32
C VAL A 10 -9.94 -6.75 -4.84
N PRO A 11 -9.62 -6.78 -6.15
CA PRO A 11 -8.73 -5.79 -6.72
C PRO A 11 -9.48 -4.45 -6.63
N VAL A 12 -9.35 -3.76 -5.48
CA VAL A 12 -9.84 -2.40 -5.34
C VAL A 12 -9.07 -1.61 -6.38
N SER A 13 -9.78 -1.11 -7.40
CA SER A 13 -9.14 -0.26 -8.40
C SER A 13 -8.34 0.82 -7.67
N VAL A 14 -7.11 1.08 -8.12
CA VAL A 14 -6.24 2.05 -7.44
C VAL A 14 -6.95 3.40 -7.31
N ALA A 15 -7.78 3.77 -8.28
CA ALA A 15 -8.65 4.95 -8.21
C ALA A 15 -9.61 4.93 -7.00
N ARG A 16 -10.32 3.81 -6.76
CA ARG A 16 -11.24 3.68 -5.62
C ARG A 16 -10.50 3.66 -4.28
N LEU A 17 -9.32 3.06 -4.23
CA LEU A 17 -8.45 3.11 -3.06
C LEU A 17 -8.03 4.55 -2.76
N ARG A 18 -7.53 5.29 -3.77
CA ARG A 18 -7.14 6.69 -3.66
C ARG A 18 -8.30 7.58 -3.21
N GLN A 19 -9.51 7.33 -3.72
CA GLN A 19 -10.72 8.05 -3.29
C GLN A 19 -11.05 7.81 -1.81
N ARG A 20 -11.04 6.55 -1.35
CA ARG A 20 -11.28 6.20 0.06
C ARG A 20 -10.26 6.84 0.99
N LEU A 21 -8.99 6.81 0.61
CA LEU A 21 -7.90 7.43 1.37
C LEU A 21 -8.07 8.95 1.49
N ARG A 22 -8.46 9.63 0.40
CA ARG A 22 -8.76 11.07 0.43
C ARG A 22 -9.92 11.41 1.37
N ALA A 23 -11.00 10.63 1.33
CA ALA A 23 -12.16 10.84 2.19
C ALA A 23 -11.78 10.73 3.68
N ARG A 24 -11.08 9.65 4.05
CA ARG A 24 -10.60 9.45 5.43
C ARG A 24 -9.61 10.51 5.88
N ALA A 25 -8.65 10.87 5.02
CA ALA A 25 -7.66 11.90 5.34
C ALA A 25 -8.35 13.24 5.66
N LYS A 26 -9.36 13.61 4.86
CA LYS A 26 -10.18 14.80 5.08
C LYS A 26 -10.90 14.78 6.43
N GLU A 27 -11.52 13.65 6.80
CA GLU A 27 -12.18 13.47 8.10
C GLU A 27 -11.20 13.59 9.28
N LEU A 28 -9.95 13.18 9.07
CA LEU A 28 -8.89 13.17 10.09
C LEU A 28 -8.04 14.45 10.11
N GLY A 29 -8.39 15.46 9.28
CA GLY A 29 -7.68 16.74 9.23
C GLY A 29 -6.25 16.65 8.70
N VAL A 30 -5.96 15.65 7.85
CA VAL A 30 -4.67 15.49 7.17
C VAL A 30 -4.84 15.45 5.65
N THR A 31 -3.77 15.70 4.92
CA THR A 31 -3.74 15.62 3.47
C THR A 31 -3.08 14.35 2.99
N VAL A 32 -3.52 13.81 1.85
CA VAL A 32 -2.89 12.66 1.20
C VAL A 32 -2.50 12.95 -0.24
N GLY A 33 -1.24 12.68 -0.57
CA GLY A 33 -0.69 12.64 -1.92
C GLY A 33 -0.46 11.20 -2.38
N PHE A 34 -0.42 10.97 -3.70
CA PHE A 34 -0.22 9.65 -4.27
C PHE A 34 0.94 9.65 -5.27
N GLY A 35 1.72 8.58 -5.22
CA GLY A 35 2.72 8.27 -6.23
C GLY A 35 2.65 6.81 -6.63
N ASP A 36 3.41 6.46 -7.66
CA ASP A 36 3.50 5.08 -8.12
C ASP A 36 4.51 4.29 -7.29
N GLY A 37 4.18 3.01 -7.03
CA GLY A 37 5.05 2.09 -6.33
C GLY A 37 6.37 1.86 -7.08
N ARG A 38 7.44 1.55 -6.35
CA ARG A 38 8.74 1.19 -6.98
C ARG A 38 8.90 -0.31 -7.13
N ARG A 39 8.16 -1.11 -6.37
CA ARG A 39 8.19 -2.58 -6.41
C ARG A 39 6.94 -3.10 -7.10
N ALA A 40 7.05 -4.28 -7.71
CA ALA A 40 5.90 -4.94 -8.33
C ALA A 40 4.79 -5.34 -7.35
N THR A 41 5.12 -5.41 -6.05
CA THR A 41 4.18 -5.73 -4.98
C THR A 41 3.56 -4.48 -4.35
N ASP A 42 4.05 -3.28 -4.70
CA ASP A 42 3.47 -2.01 -4.29
C ASP A 42 2.19 -1.76 -5.10
N VAL A 43 1.11 -1.44 -4.41
CA VAL A 43 -0.17 -0.99 -5.00
C VAL A 43 -0.12 0.50 -5.31
N THR A 44 0.39 1.32 -4.37
CA THR A 44 0.60 2.77 -4.56
C THR A 44 1.49 3.29 -3.43
N LEU A 45 2.25 4.35 -3.69
CA LEU A 45 2.84 5.18 -2.63
C LEU A 45 1.81 6.21 -2.17
N VAL A 46 1.79 6.49 -0.87
CA VAL A 46 0.95 7.52 -0.25
C VAL A 46 1.83 8.42 0.61
N VAL A 47 1.64 9.72 0.48
CA VAL A 47 2.24 10.73 1.36
C VAL A 47 1.12 11.26 2.25
N VAL A 48 1.24 11.10 3.56
CA VAL A 48 0.33 11.71 4.54
C VAL A 48 1.03 12.94 5.11
N SER A 49 0.38 14.11 5.05
CA SER A 49 0.98 15.37 5.51
C SER A 49 0.01 16.20 6.35
N GLY A 50 0.56 17.01 7.25
CA GLY A 50 -0.19 17.91 8.12
C GLY A 50 0.54 18.22 9.43
N PRO A 51 -0.16 18.75 10.45
CA PRO A 51 0.42 18.97 11.77
C PRO A 51 0.95 17.65 12.35
N ARG A 52 2.16 17.66 12.92
CA ARG A 52 2.85 16.45 13.41
C ARG A 52 1.95 15.53 14.24
N MET A 53 1.27 16.09 15.22
CA MET A 53 0.40 15.30 16.11
C MET A 53 -0.86 14.78 15.40
N ALA A 54 -1.39 15.50 14.42
CA ALA A 54 -2.52 15.04 13.62
C ALA A 54 -2.10 13.86 12.73
N VAL A 55 -0.95 13.96 12.07
CA VAL A 55 -0.39 12.88 11.24
C VAL A 55 -0.12 11.63 12.07
N LEU A 56 0.62 11.75 13.18
CA LEU A 56 0.95 10.58 14.00
C LEU A 56 -0.28 9.85 14.57
N ARG A 57 -1.35 10.59 14.90
CA ARG A 57 -2.62 10.00 15.38
C ARG A 57 -3.47 9.43 14.26
N SER A 58 -3.45 10.02 13.07
CA SER A 58 -4.29 9.60 11.95
C SER A 58 -3.72 8.40 11.19
N MET A 59 -2.41 8.16 11.26
CA MET A 59 -1.73 7.09 10.53
C MET A 59 -2.42 5.72 10.63
N PRO A 60 -2.73 5.16 11.81
CA PRO A 60 -3.43 3.87 11.89
C PRO A 60 -4.83 3.93 11.27
N LEU A 61 -5.54 5.05 11.43
CA LEU A 61 -6.93 5.23 11.05
C LEU A 61 -7.11 5.42 9.54
N VAL A 62 -6.18 6.12 8.88
CA VAL A 62 -6.19 6.34 7.42
C VAL A 62 -6.17 4.99 6.70
N PHE A 63 -5.35 4.05 7.16
CA PHE A 63 -5.10 2.77 6.48
C PHE A 63 -5.91 1.59 7.02
N ASP A 64 -6.73 1.79 8.04
CA ASP A 64 -7.47 0.71 8.68
C ASP A 64 -8.49 0.02 7.74
N GLY A 65 -8.60 -1.30 7.81
CA GLY A 65 -9.56 -2.06 7.00
C GLY A 65 -9.37 -1.94 5.48
N LEU A 66 -8.17 -1.59 5.00
CA LEU A 66 -7.85 -1.60 3.57
C LEU A 66 -7.49 -3.00 3.04
N GLY A 67 -7.17 -3.94 3.92
CA GLY A 67 -6.70 -5.27 3.52
C GLY A 67 -5.34 -5.24 2.80
N LEU A 68 -4.53 -4.22 3.05
CA LEU A 68 -3.20 -4.02 2.46
C LEU A 68 -2.16 -3.96 3.57
N ASP A 69 -0.96 -4.43 3.24
CA ASP A 69 0.20 -4.24 4.12
C ASP A 69 0.71 -2.81 3.97
N VAL A 70 1.02 -2.16 5.09
CA VAL A 70 1.54 -0.79 5.12
C VAL A 70 3.01 -0.83 5.54
N CYS A 71 3.89 -0.20 4.76
CA CYS A 71 5.29 -0.01 5.11
C CYS A 71 5.63 1.47 5.13
N VAL A 72 6.16 1.96 6.25
CA VAL A 72 6.71 3.32 6.33
C VAL A 72 8.04 3.34 5.59
N VAL A 73 8.12 4.19 4.57
CA VAL A 73 9.32 4.34 3.73
C VAL A 73 10.23 5.41 4.31
N ARG A 74 9.67 6.58 4.65
CA ARG A 74 10.39 7.69 5.27
C ARG A 74 9.41 8.63 5.97
N SER A 75 9.95 9.46 6.87
CA SER A 75 9.26 10.63 7.39
C SER A 75 10.12 11.87 7.22
N ALA A 76 9.51 13.02 7.03
CA ALA A 76 10.18 14.32 6.97
C ALA A 76 9.42 15.33 7.82
N SER A 77 10.15 16.29 8.38
CA SER A 77 9.55 17.45 9.04
C SER A 77 10.05 18.70 8.34
N THR A 78 9.14 19.55 7.91
CA THR A 78 9.42 20.90 7.41
C THR A 78 8.86 21.93 8.41
N PRO A 79 9.20 23.21 8.27
CA PRO A 79 8.56 24.27 9.06
C PRO A 79 7.02 24.31 8.89
N GLU A 80 6.52 23.89 7.73
CA GLU A 80 5.10 23.96 7.35
C GLU A 80 4.32 22.70 7.75
N ALA A 81 4.94 21.52 7.72
CA ALA A 81 4.24 20.26 7.96
C ALA A 81 5.15 19.11 8.41
N TYR A 82 4.52 18.07 8.94
CA TYR A 82 5.12 16.75 9.10
C TYR A 82 4.57 15.83 8.01
N GLU A 83 5.45 15.04 7.39
CA GLU A 83 5.11 14.13 6.30
C GLU A 83 5.56 12.72 6.63
N VAL A 84 4.69 11.75 6.30
CA VAL A 84 5.01 10.31 6.35
C VAL A 84 4.71 9.72 4.98
N VAL A 85 5.73 9.11 4.37
CA VAL A 85 5.59 8.38 3.11
C VAL A 85 5.45 6.91 3.42
N VAL A 86 4.37 6.30 2.93
CA VAL A 86 4.12 4.87 3.04
C VAL A 86 3.98 4.19 1.68
N SER A 87 4.41 2.94 1.61
CA SER A 87 4.01 2.03 0.54
C SER A 87 2.84 1.18 1.02
N LEU A 88 1.76 1.17 0.22
CA LEU A 88 0.68 0.22 0.35
C LEU A 88 1.00 -0.97 -0.54
N MET A 89 1.07 -2.16 0.04
CA MET A 89 1.47 -3.39 -0.65
C MET A 89 0.37 -4.44 -0.55
N ARG A 90 0.36 -5.36 -1.50
CA ARG A 90 -0.48 -6.57 -1.35
C ARG A 90 -0.10 -7.34 -0.09
N PRO A 91 -1.05 -8.05 0.54
CA PRO A 91 -0.77 -8.89 1.70
C PRO A 91 0.41 -9.85 1.46
N LYS A 92 1.23 -10.07 2.50
CA LYS A 92 2.44 -10.91 2.43
C LYS A 92 2.21 -12.31 1.84
N HIS A 93 1.03 -12.90 2.05
CA HIS A 93 0.71 -14.23 1.51
C HIS A 93 0.56 -14.21 -0.03
N GLU A 94 0.02 -13.13 -0.60
CA GLU A 94 -0.06 -12.93 -2.05
C GLU A 94 1.29 -12.53 -2.65
N ARG A 95 2.11 -11.76 -1.91
CA ARG A 95 3.45 -11.35 -2.37
C ARG A 95 4.36 -12.53 -2.62
N ARG A 96 4.32 -13.56 -1.75
CA ARG A 96 5.12 -14.78 -1.90
C ARG A 96 4.79 -15.55 -3.18
N GLN A 97 3.52 -15.54 -3.59
CA GLN A 97 3.10 -16.20 -4.83
C GLN A 97 3.68 -15.49 -6.05
N ILE A 98 3.55 -14.15 -6.11
CA ILE A 98 4.07 -13.32 -7.22
C ILE A 98 5.61 -13.42 -7.30
N GLU A 99 6.30 -13.37 -6.16
CA GLU A 99 7.76 -13.49 -6.12
C GLU A 99 8.24 -14.91 -6.45
N GLY A 100 7.47 -15.94 -6.12
CA GLY A 100 7.76 -17.34 -6.47
C GLY A 100 7.55 -17.62 -7.95
N GLU A 101 6.44 -17.16 -8.53
CA GLU A 101 6.13 -17.29 -9.96
C GLU A 101 7.20 -16.62 -10.82
N ARG A 102 7.68 -15.43 -10.44
CA ARG A 102 8.77 -14.73 -11.15
C ARG A 102 10.10 -15.50 -11.12
N ARG A 103 10.50 -16.01 -9.95
CA ARG A 103 11.73 -16.82 -9.86
C ARG A 103 11.63 -18.11 -10.68
N ALA A 104 10.44 -18.70 -10.78
CA ALA A 104 10.21 -19.86 -11.65
C ALA A 104 10.30 -19.49 -13.14
N SER A 105 9.84 -18.30 -13.54
CA SER A 105 9.98 -17.78 -14.91
C SER A 105 11.41 -17.36 -15.28
N GLU A 106 12.20 -16.89 -14.32
CA GLU A 106 13.61 -16.52 -14.51
C GLU A 106 14.57 -17.73 -14.51
N GLY A 107 14.08 -18.92 -14.17
CA GLY A 107 14.86 -20.15 -14.01
C GLY A 107 14.87 -21.12 -15.20
N VAL A 108 14.30 -20.75 -16.36
CA VAL A 108 14.36 -21.58 -17.58
C VAL A 108 15.37 -20.96 -18.55
N PRO A 109 16.65 -21.36 -18.52
CA PRO A 109 17.54 -21.10 -19.65
C PRO A 109 17.03 -21.91 -20.84
N ASP A 110 16.59 -21.20 -21.87
CA ASP A 110 16.38 -21.74 -23.21
C ASP A 110 17.76 -22.16 -23.76
N VAL A 111 18.15 -23.41 -23.51
CA VAL A 111 19.27 -24.04 -24.21
C VAL A 111 18.68 -24.72 -25.44
N ALA A 112 18.35 -23.90 -26.44
CA ALA A 112 18.10 -24.39 -27.79
C ALA A 112 19.41 -24.97 -28.34
N SER A 113 19.35 -26.26 -28.67
CA SER A 113 20.41 -27.04 -29.33
C SER A 113 20.54 -26.70 -30.81
#